data_AF-A0AAV8WJH9-F1
#
_entry.id   AF-A0AAV8WJH9-F1
#
_cell.length_a   1.000
_cell.length_b   1.000
_cell.length_c   1.000
_cell.angle_alpha   90.00
_cell.angle_beta   90.00
_cell.angle_gamma   90.00
#
_symmetry.space_group_name_H-M   'P 1'
#
loop_
_entity.id
_entity.type
_entity.pdbx_description
1 polymer ?
#
loop_
_entity_poly.entity_id
_entity_poly.type
_entity_poly.pdbx_seq_one_letter_code
_entity_poly.pdbx_strand_id
1 'polypeptide(L)'
;MRECSRLIIQMRRRLGKPELTLIDILNPVLFDDVVLSVQAISGYDADNKTYKAGSLADHMGTTLKQLCAEATDLLFMNSSDLKHNDKELKLKEIKKI
;
A
#
# COMPACT_ATOMS: atom_id res chain seq x y z
N MET A 1 -10.81 7.90 2.12
CA MET A 1 -9.87 6.81 2.47
C MET A 1 -10.60 5.57 2.99
N ARG A 2 -11.70 5.14 2.35
CA ARG A 2 -12.32 3.83 2.66
C ARG A 2 -11.54 2.70 1.98
N GLU A 3 -10.86 3.05 0.89
CA GLU A 3 -9.97 2.24 0.07
C GLU A 3 -8.77 1.75 0.89
N CYS A 4 -8.11 2.64 1.64
CA CYS A 4 -6.99 2.30 2.53
C CYS A 4 -7.41 1.29 3.59
N SER A 5 -8.58 1.48 4.20
CA SER A 5 -9.12 0.56 5.20
C SER A 5 -9.41 -0.82 4.60
N ARG A 6 -9.95 -0.88 3.38
CA ARG A 6 -10.16 -2.15 2.67
C ARG A 6 -8.83 -2.84 2.38
N LEU A 7 -7.85 -2.08 1.89
CA LEU A 7 -6.52 -2.58 1.58
C LEU A 7 -5.84 -3.16 2.81
N ILE A 8 -5.81 -2.43 3.93
CA ILE A 8 -5.13 -2.91 5.14
C ILE A 8 -5.82 -4.15 5.72
N ILE A 9 -7.16 -4.20 5.71
CA ILE A 9 -7.90 -5.39 6.17
C ILE A 9 -7.53 -6.60 5.31
N GLN A 10 -7.46 -6.43 3.98
CA GLN A 10 -7.11 -7.52 3.08
C GLN A 10 -5.64 -7.95 3.23
N MET A 11 -4.71 -7.00 3.38
CA MET A 11 -3.30 -7.27 3.64
C MET A 11 -3.09 -8.03 4.94
N ARG A 12 -3.78 -7.65 6.03
CA ARG A 12 -3.72 -8.35 7.32
C ARG A 12 -4.22 -9.79 7.20
N ARG A 13 -5.31 -10.00 6.46
CA ARG A 13 -5.85 -11.36 6.18
C ARG A 13 -4.87 -12.19 5.34
N ARG A 14 -4.30 -11.59 4.31
CA ARG A 14 -3.37 -12.24 3.37
C ARG A 14 -2.07 -12.66 4.05
N LEU A 15 -1.51 -11.80 4.90
CA LEU A 15 -0.22 -12.02 5.56
C LEU A 15 -0.34 -12.68 6.94
N GLY A 16 -1.56 -12.85 7.47
CA GLY A 16 -1.78 -13.37 8.83
C GLY A 16 -1.26 -12.45 9.94
N LYS A 17 -1.14 -11.14 9.67
CA LYS A 17 -0.52 -10.14 10.56
C LYS A 17 -1.55 -9.07 10.95
N PRO A 18 -2.33 -9.24 12.03
CA PRO A 18 -3.37 -8.28 12.41
C PRO A 18 -2.83 -6.89 12.82
N GLU A 19 -1.57 -6.83 13.25
CA GLU A 19 -0.86 -5.63 13.68
C GLU A 19 -0.35 -4.74 12.55
N LEU A 20 -0.42 -5.21 11.30
CA LEU A 20 0.10 -4.51 10.12
C LEU A 20 -0.50 -3.10 10.02
N THR A 21 0.35 -2.08 9.89
CA THR A 21 -0.06 -0.68 9.72
C THR A 21 -0.04 -0.25 8.25
N LEU A 22 -0.63 0.91 7.96
CA LEU A 22 -0.66 1.47 6.61
C LEU A 22 0.75 1.83 6.11
N ILE A 23 1.67 2.15 7.00
CA ILE A 23 3.06 2.46 6.64
C ILE A 23 3.84 1.18 6.34
N ASP A 24 3.56 0.08 7.04
CA ASP A 24 4.24 -1.19 6.82
C ASP A 24 4.00 -1.73 5.40
N ILE A 25 2.80 -1.50 4.84
CA ILE A 25 2.46 -1.92 3.47
C ILE A 25 3.12 -1.06 2.38
N LEU A 26 3.75 0.06 2.74
CA LEU A 26 4.55 0.88 1.81
C LEU A 26 5.99 0.36 1.68
N ASN A 27 6.27 -0.85 2.17
CA ASN A 27 7.54 -1.52 1.91
C ASN A 27 7.48 -2.21 0.52
N PRO A 28 8.44 -1.97 -0.40
CA PRO A 28 8.50 -2.63 -1.70
C PRO A 28 8.44 -4.15 -1.65
N VAL A 29 8.94 -4.76 -0.57
CA VAL A 29 8.89 -6.22 -0.37
C VAL A 29 7.45 -6.75 -0.36
N LEU A 30 6.48 -5.90 0.00
CA LEU A 30 5.07 -6.26 0.04
C LEU A 30 4.30 -5.82 -1.21
N PHE A 31 4.97 -5.30 -2.25
CA PHE A 31 4.31 -4.76 -3.45
C PHE A 31 3.40 -5.80 -4.11
N ASP A 32 3.88 -7.03 -4.29
CA ASP A 32 3.09 -8.11 -4.89
C ASP A 32 1.85 -8.44 -4.05
N ASP A 33 1.99 -8.46 -2.72
CA ASP A 33 0.87 -8.68 -1.80
C ASP A 33 -0.15 -7.55 -1.86
N VAL A 34 0.31 -6.31 -2.04
CA VAL A 34 -0.55 -5.15 -2.25
C VAL A 34 -1.32 -5.29 -3.56
N VAL A 35 -0.65 -5.62 -4.67
CA VAL A 35 -1.30 -5.82 -5.98
C VAL A 35 -2.33 -6.94 -5.89
N LEU A 36 -1.98 -8.08 -5.30
CA LEU A 36 -2.88 -9.22 -5.16
C LEU A 36 -4.05 -8.91 -4.22
N SER A 37 -3.85 -8.06 -3.22
CA SER A 37 -4.93 -7.56 -2.36
C SER A 37 -5.87 -6.60 -3.09
N VAL A 38 -5.34 -5.69 -3.91
CA VAL A 38 -6.14 -4.82 -4.78
C VAL A 38 -6.96 -5.65 -5.75
N GLN A 39 -6.36 -6.65 -6.39
CA GLN A 39 -7.05 -7.59 -7.28
C GLN A 39 -8.20 -8.31 -6.59
N ALA A 40 -7.97 -8.82 -5.38
CA ALA A 40 -9.02 -9.46 -4.60
C ALA A 40 -10.18 -8.50 -4.24
N ILE A 41 -9.86 -7.25 -3.87
CA ILE A 41 -10.85 -6.24 -3.48
C ILE A 41 -11.68 -5.76 -4.68
N SER A 42 -11.03 -5.58 -5.83
CA SER A 42 -11.65 -5.05 -7.05
C SER A 42 -12.29 -6.14 -7.93
N GLY A 43 -12.13 -7.42 -7.55
CA GLY A 43 -12.70 -8.55 -8.26
C GLY A 43 -12.02 -8.78 -9.60
N TYR A 44 -10.69 -8.91 -9.60
CA TYR A 44 -9.92 -9.27 -10.78
C TYR A 44 -10.24 -10.70 -11.23
N ASP A 45 -10.54 -10.85 -12.51
CA ASP A 45 -10.70 -12.10 -13.22
C ASP A 45 -9.42 -12.37 -14.02
N ALA A 46 -8.70 -13.44 -13.67
CA ALA A 46 -7.43 -13.79 -14.28
C ALA A 46 -7.58 -14.37 -15.71
N ASP A 47 -8.70 -15.03 -16.00
CA ASP A 47 -8.96 -15.65 -17.30
C ASP A 47 -9.24 -14.57 -18.34
N ASN A 48 -10.07 -13.60 -17.97
CA ASN A 48 -10.46 -12.49 -18.84
C ASN A 48 -9.55 -11.26 -18.71
N LYS A 49 -8.64 -11.24 -17.72
CA LYS A 49 -7.78 -10.10 -17.36
C LYS A 49 -8.55 -8.80 -17.14
N THR A 50 -9.74 -8.90 -16.54
CA THR A 50 -10.62 -7.76 -16.28
C THR A 50 -10.89 -7.57 -14.80
N TYR A 51 -11.26 -6.36 -14.42
CA TYR A 51 -11.69 -6.05 -13.05
C TYR A 51 -13.20 -5.83 -13.03
N LYS A 52 -13.90 -6.52 -12.11
CA LYS A 52 -15.32 -6.27 -11.85
C LYS A 52 -15.59 -4.82 -11.46
N ALA A 53 -14.67 -4.22 -10.69
CA ALA A 53 -14.68 -2.81 -10.31
C ALA A 53 -13.37 -2.13 -10.72
N GLY A 54 -13.16 -1.90 -12.02
CA GLY A 54 -11.94 -1.27 -12.54
C GLY A 54 -11.64 0.12 -11.94
N SER A 55 -12.67 0.96 -11.78
CA SER A 55 -12.51 2.27 -11.13
C SER A 55 -12.01 2.16 -9.70
N LEU A 56 -12.40 1.11 -8.96
CA LEU A 56 -11.90 0.87 -7.61
C LEU A 56 -10.41 0.52 -7.62
N ALA A 57 -9.96 -0.28 -8.59
CA ALA A 57 -8.54 -0.60 -8.74
C ALA A 57 -7.72 0.67 -9.06
N ASP A 58 -8.19 1.51 -9.98
CA ASP A 58 -7.54 2.79 -10.33
C ASP A 58 -7.49 3.75 -9.15
N HIS A 59 -8.59 3.89 -8.39
CA HIS A 59 -8.63 4.71 -7.20
C HIS A 59 -7.67 4.18 -6.13
N MET A 60 -7.59 2.87 -5.91
CA MET A 60 -6.65 2.27 -4.96
C MET A 60 -5.19 2.52 -5.36
N GLY A 61 -4.86 2.40 -6.65
CA GLY A 61 -3.51 2.72 -7.15
C GLY A 61 -3.17 4.19 -6.94
N THR A 62 -4.10 5.10 -7.25
CA THR A 62 -3.92 6.55 -7.03
C THR A 62 -3.73 6.87 -5.56
N THR A 63 -4.55 6.28 -4.68
CA THR A 63 -4.45 6.46 -3.23
C THR A 63 -3.13 5.92 -2.68
N LEU A 64 -2.65 4.77 -3.16
CA LEU A 64 -1.35 4.23 -2.73
C LEU A 64 -0.20 5.16 -3.12
N LYS A 65 -0.23 5.72 -4.34
CA LYS A 65 0.75 6.71 -4.79
C LYS A 65 0.76 7.96 -3.91
N GLN A 66 -0.43 8.45 -3.52
CA GLN A 66 -0.57 9.57 -2.59
C GLN A 66 0.04 9.24 -1.21
N LEU A 67 -0.24 8.04 -0.68
CA LEU A 67 0.33 7.60 0.60
C LEU A 67 1.86 7.49 0.55
N CYS A 68 2.44 7.00 -0.54
CA CYS A 68 3.90 6.98 -0.71
C CYS A 68 4.49 8.39 -0.73
N ALA A 69 3.83 9.34 -1.39
CA ALA A 69 4.26 10.74 -1.41
C ALA A 69 4.17 11.38 -0.01
N GLU A 70 3.04 11.23 0.68
CA GLU A 70 2.85 11.74 2.04
C GLU A 70 3.86 11.12 3.03
N ALA A 71 4.09 9.80 2.96
CA ALA A 71 5.08 9.14 3.80
C ALA A 71 6.50 9.65 3.50
N THR A 72 6.81 9.93 2.24
CA THR A 72 8.08 10.52 1.82
C THR A 72 8.25 11.93 2.40
N ASP A 73 7.21 12.76 2.34
CA ASP A 73 7.24 14.12 2.88
C ASP A 73 7.39 14.12 4.40
N LEU A 74 6.67 13.24 5.11
CA LEU A 74 6.81 13.07 6.56
C LEU A 74 8.22 12.64 6.97
N LEU A 75 8.85 11.72 6.22
CA LEU A 75 10.26 11.37 6.43
C LEU A 75 11.18 12.58 6.22
N PHE A 76 10.94 13.37 5.17
CA PHE A 76 11.72 14.58 4.92
C PHE A 76 11.57 15.62 6.03
N MET A 77 10.38 15.77 6.59
CA MET A 77 10.07 16.70 7.67
C MET A 77 10.55 16.24 9.06
N ASN A 78 11.18 15.05 9.19
CA ASN A 78 11.58 14.45 10.48
C ASN A 78 10.42 14.38 11.49
N SER A 79 9.20 14.15 11.03
CA SER A 79 8.07 13.98 11.95
C SER A 79 8.30 12.71 12.79
N SER A 80 8.05 12.80 14.10
CA SER A 80 8.18 11.68 15.05
C SER A 80 7.20 10.53 14.78
N ASP A 81 6.24 10.76 13.89
CA ASP A 81 5.13 9.85 13.60
C ASP A 81 5.56 8.63 12.77
N LEU A 82 6.72 8.70 12.10
CA LEU A 82 7.31 7.57 11.40
C LEU A 82 8.48 7.02 12.21
N LYS A 83 8.43 5.74 12.58
CA LYS A 83 9.60 5.06 13.15
C LYS A 83 10.59 4.72 12.02
N HIS A 84 11.78 5.29 12.10
CA HIS A 84 12.88 5.04 11.15
C HIS A 84 14.22 5.08 11.89
N ASN A 85 15.04 4.05 11.68
CA ASN A 85 16.41 3.98 12.22
C ASN A 85 17.40 4.71 11.31
N ASP A 86 17.11 4.72 10.00
CA ASP A 86 17.89 5.39 8.96
C ASP A 86 16.92 6.00 7.94
N LYS A 87 16.96 7.33 7.84
CA LYS A 87 16.09 8.12 6.96
C LYS A 87 16.37 7.86 5.48
N GLU A 88 17.64 7.70 5.09
CA GLU A 88 18.01 7.51 3.69
C GLU A 88 17.60 6.14 3.17
N LEU A 89 17.72 5.11 4.02
CA LEU A 89 17.30 3.75 3.68
C LEU A 89 15.78 3.70 3.43
N LYS A 90 14.99 4.26 4.37
CA LYS A 90 13.53 4.29 4.29
C LYS A 90 13.03 5.07 3.05
N LEU A 91 13.72 6.15 2.69
CA LEU A 91 13.45 6.94 1.48
C LEU A 91 13.70 6.15 0.19
N LYS A 92 14.79 5.37 0.14
CA LYS A 92 15.09 4.50 -1.01
C LYS A 92 14.10 3.35 -1.15
N GLU A 93 13.51 2.89 -0.05
CA GLU A 93 12.47 1.87 -0.07
C GLU A 93 11.17 2.45 -0.65
N ILE A 94 10.64 3.53 -0.08
CA ILE A 94 9.33 4.08 -0.51
C ILE A 94 9.34 4.53 -1.98
N LYS A 95 10.46 5.09 -2.47
CA LYS A 95 10.59 5.56 -3.87
C LYS A 95 10.69 4.45 -4.92
N LYS A 96 10.82 3.18 -4.51
CA LYS A 96 10.92 2.02 -5.43
C LYS A 96 9.57 1.36 -5.73
N ILE A 97 8.50 1.79 -5.05
CA ILE A 97 7.11 1.40 -5.32
C ILE A 97 6.55 2.23 -6.47
#